data_AF-A0A932VRH1-F1
#
_entry.id   AF-A0A932VRH1-F1
#
_cell.length_a   1.000
_cell.length_b   1.000
_cell.length_c   1.000
_cell.angle_alpha   90.00
_cell.angle_beta   90.00
_cell.angle_gamma   90.00
#
_symmetry.space_group_name_H-M   'P 1'
#
loop_
_entity.id
_entity.type
_entity.pdbx_description
1 polymer ?
#
loop_
_entity_poly.entity_id
_entity_poly.type
_entity_poly.pdbx_seq_one_letter_code
_entity_poly.pdbx_strand_id
1 'polypeptide(L)' 'MKTTITISGTHCNACRLLIEDMCRDVKNVQSCNVNFQTGETVIEHDENLDLQVLKNEIESSGNYVVALNR' A
#
# COMPACT_ATOMS: atom_id res chain seq x y z
N MET A 1 2.31 -10.02 10.27
CA MET A 1 1.95 -8.71 10.84
C MET A 1 0.95 -8.01 9.93
N LYS A 2 0.10 -7.13 10.46
CA LYS A 2 -0.83 -6.33 9.66
C LYS A 2 -0.57 -4.85 9.92
N THR A 3 -0.46 -4.08 8.85
CA THR A 3 -0.30 -2.63 8.91
C THR A 3 -1.41 -1.99 8.10
N THR A 4 -2.10 -1.04 8.73
CA THR A 4 -3.11 -0.23 8.06
C THR A 4 -2.51 1.12 7.70
N ILE A 5 -2.60 1.48 6.43
CA ILE A 5 -2.12 2.76 5.89
C ILE A 5 -3.26 3.45 5.17
N THR A 6 -3.22 4.77 5.10
CA THR A 6 -4.14 5.56 4.27
C THR A 6 -3.40 5.99 3.03
N ILE A 7 -3.93 5.69 1.84
CA ILE A 7 -3.33 6.10 0.57
C ILE A 7 -4.19 7.21 -0.04
N SER A 8 -3.61 8.40 -0.10
CA SER A 8 -4.22 9.55 -0.78
C SER A 8 -3.77 9.59 -2.23
N GLY A 9 -4.70 9.78 -3.16
CA GLY A 9 -4.43 9.77 -4.61
C GLY A 9 -5.00 8.56 -5.37
N THR A 10 -5.63 7.60 -4.67
CA THR A 10 -6.29 6.44 -5.28
C THR A 10 -7.66 6.84 -5.85
N HIS A 11 -7.66 7.52 -7.01
CA HIS A 11 -8.89 8.06 -7.62
C HIS A 11 -9.58 7.12 -8.62
N CYS A 12 -8.99 5.97 -8.94
CA CYS A 12 -9.52 5.04 -9.94
C CYS A 12 -9.32 3.58 -9.53
N ASN A 13 -10.26 2.70 -9.92
CA ASN A 13 -10.14 1.24 -9.76
C ASN A 13 -8.84 0.69 -10.35
N ALA A 14 -8.38 1.27 -11.46
CA ALA A 14 -7.10 0.90 -12.07
C ALA A 14 -5.92 1.21 -11.13
N CYS A 15 -5.91 2.36 -10.46
CA CYS A 15 -4.87 2.71 -9.49
C CYS A 15 -4.88 1.78 -8.28
N ARG A 16 -6.06 1.39 -7.80
CA ARG A 16 -6.18 0.38 -6.74
C ARG A 16 -5.52 -0.93 -7.15
N LEU A 17 -5.88 -1.47 -8.32
CA LEU A 17 -5.34 -2.75 -8.79
C LEU A 17 -3.82 -2.66 -8.94
N LEU A 18 -3.31 -1.55 -9.47
CA LEU A 18 -1.87 -1.31 -9.58
C LEU A 18 -1.20 -1.36 -8.19
N ILE A 19 -1.74 -0.64 -7.20
CA ILE A 19 -1.17 -0.59 -5.85
C ILE A 19 -1.25 -1.94 -5.15
N GLU A 20 -2.36 -2.67 -5.27
CA GLU A 20 -2.49 -4.02 -4.71
C GLU A 20 -1.46 -4.99 -5.31
N ASP A 21 -1.23 -4.89 -6.63
CA ASP A 21 -0.26 -5.70 -7.35
C ASP A 21 1.19 -5.34 -6.96
N MET A 22 1.52 -4.05 -6.93
CA MET A 22 2.83 -3.55 -6.49
C MET A 22 3.13 -3.93 -5.06
N CYS A 23 2.16 -3.76 -4.14
CA CYS A 23 2.33 -4.22 -2.76
C CYS A 23 2.58 -5.72 -2.70
N ARG A 24 1.94 -6.54 -3.54
CA ARG A 24 2.19 -7.98 -3.59
C ARG A 24 3.57 -8.33 -4.16
N ASP A 25 4.09 -7.51 -5.06
CA ASP A 25 5.44 -7.68 -5.62
C ASP A 25 6.53 -7.32 -4.59
N VAL A 26 6.22 -6.44 -3.64
CA VAL A 26 7.12 -6.11 -2.54
C VAL A 26 7.42 -7.34 -1.68
N LYS A 27 8.71 -7.64 -1.58
CA LYS A 27 9.23 -8.73 -0.76
C LYS A 27 8.77 -8.59 0.69
N ASN A 28 8.33 -9.70 1.27
CA ASN A 28 7.76 -9.80 2.62
C ASN A 28 6.29 -9.36 2.76
N VAL A 29 5.61 -8.94 1.69
CA VAL A 29 4.15 -8.78 1.71
C VAL A 29 3.48 -10.12 1.42
N GLN A 30 2.52 -10.50 2.26
CA GLN A 30 1.70 -11.71 2.08
C GLN A 30 0.35 -11.39 1.43
N SER A 31 -0.24 -10.25 1.77
CA SER A 31 -1.47 -9.77 1.14
C SER A 31 -1.64 -8.27 1.27
N CYS A 32 -2.31 -7.68 0.29
CA CYS A 32 -2.65 -6.26 0.28
C CYS A 32 -4.13 -6.14 -0.07
N ASN A 33 -4.87 -5.34 0.70
CA ASN A 33 -6.27 -5.04 0.47
C ASN A 33 -6.48 -3.53 0.53
N VAL A 34 -6.72 -2.93 -0.64
CA VAL A 34 -6.89 -1.48 -0.77
C VAL A 34 -8.38 -1.13 -0.78
N ASN A 35 -8.85 -0.36 0.18
CA ASN A 35 -10.18 0.20 0.21
C ASN A 35 -10.18 1.63 -0.34
N PHE A 36 -10.30 1.78 -1.66
CA PHE A 36 -10.39 3.09 -2.31
C PHE A 36 -11.65 3.90 -1.95
N GLN A 37 -12.70 3.27 -1.40
CA GLN A 37 -13.89 4.00 -0.93
C GLN A 37 -13.59 4.80 0.34
N THR A 38 -12.78 4.25 1.26
CA THR A 38 -12.40 4.94 2.51
C THR A 38 -10.99 5.55 2.45
N GLY A 39 -10.18 5.14 1.48
CA GLY A 39 -8.75 5.48 1.39
C GLY A 39 -7.85 4.60 2.26
N GLU A 40 -8.41 3.70 3.07
CA GLU A 40 -7.65 2.78 3.91
C GLU A 40 -7.13 1.60 3.12
N THR A 41 -5.92 1.16 3.43
CA THR A 41 -5.26 0.01 2.82
C THR A 41 -4.68 -0.84 3.93
N VAL A 42 -5.05 -2.12 3.94
CA VAL A 42 -4.56 -3.09 4.93
C VAL A 42 -3.57 -4.00 4.24
N ILE A 43 -2.36 -4.06 4.80
CA ILE A 43 -1.25 -4.84 4.26
C ILE A 43 -0.83 -5.86 5.29
N GLU A 44 -0.92 -7.13 4.93
CA GLU A 44 -0.38 -8.24 5.68
C GLU A 44 1.03 -8.54 5.18
N HIS A 45 2.00 -8.47 6.09
CA HIS A 45 3.41 -8.62 5.78
C HIS A 45 4.19 -9.23 6.94
N ASP A 46 5.41 -9.67 6.67
CA ASP A 46 6.31 -10.19 7.69
C ASP A 46 6.93 -9.08 8.55
N GLU A 47 7.45 -9.43 9.73
CA GLU A 47 8.10 -8.46 10.65
C GLU A 47 9.34 -7.81 10.05
N ASN A 48 9.90 -8.41 9.00
CA ASN A 48 11.06 -7.90 8.25
C ASN A 48 10.68 -6.94 7.11
N LEU A 49 9.40 -6.58 6.94
CA LEU A 49 9.01 -5.59 5.93
C LEU A 49 9.49 -4.20 6.34
N ASP A 50 10.23 -3.55 5.45
CA ASP A 50 10.57 -2.16 5.60
C ASP A 50 9.45 -1.27 5.05
N LEU A 51 8.69 -0.65 5.97
CA LEU A 51 7.60 0.25 5.63
C LEU A 51 8.08 1.48 4.83
N GLN A 52 9.35 1.87 4.96
CA GLN A 52 9.89 2.98 4.16
C GLN A 52 10.11 2.57 2.71
N VAL A 53 10.60 1.35 2.49
CA VAL A 53 10.75 0.80 1.13
C VAL A 53 9.39 0.67 0.47
N LEU A 54 8.41 0.08 1.17
CA LEU A 54 7.04 -0.02 0.68
C LEU A 54 6.46 1.36 0.31
N LYS A 55 6.63 2.35 1.20
CA LYS A 55 6.18 3.73 0.96
C LYS A 55 6.86 4.32 -0.28
N ASN A 56 8.18 4.19 -0.39
CA ASN A 56 8.91 4.69 -1.55
C ASN A 56 8.51 4.01 -2.86
N GLU A 57 8.25 2.70 -2.86
CA GLU A 57 7.79 1.99 -4.07
C GLU A 57 6.43 2.52 -4.55
N ILE A 58 5.50 2.71 -3.61
CA ILE A 58 4.17 3.26 -3.91
C ILE A 58 4.28 4.72 -4.38
N GLU A 59 5.06 5.55 -3.69
CA GLU A 59 5.28 6.96 -4.05
C GLU A 59 6.07 7.09 -5.37
N SER A 60 6.97 6.15 -5.70
CA SER A 60 7.74 6.17 -6.95
C SER A 60 6.89 5.77 -8.16
N SER A 61 5.77 5.10 -7.94
CA SER A 61 4.87 4.63 -8.99
C SER A 61 3.91 5.71 -9.48
N GLY A 62 3.83 6.86 -8.80
CA GLY A 62 2.97 7.95 -9.22
C GLY A 62 2.91 9.10 -8.21
N ASN A 63 1.74 9.74 -8.11
CA ASN A 63 1.50 10.86 -7.20
C ASN A 63 0.69 10.41 -5.97
N TYR A 64 0.98 9.20 -5.49
CA TYR A 64 0.31 8.59 -4.33
C TYR A 64 1.01 9.04 -3.06
N VAL A 65 0.25 9.34 -2.00
CA VAL A 65 0.81 9.71 -0.69
C VAL A 65 0.37 8.69 0.33
N VAL A 66 1.33 8.01 0.95
CA VAL A 66 1.08 7.00 1.98
C VAL A 66 1.20 7.63 3.36
N ALA A 67 0.11 7.60 4.12
CA ALA A 67 0.05 7.99 5.52
C ALA A 67 -0.06 6.73 6.40
N LEU A 68 0.90 6.55 7.30
CA LEU A 68 0.87 5.49 8.31
C LEU A 68 -0.06 5.93 9.44
N ASN A 69 -1.20 5.23 9.60
CA ASN A 69 -2.08 5.46 10.73
C ASN A 69 -1.49 4.72 11.93
N ARG A 70 -1.01 5.48 12.92
CA ARG A 70 -0.32 4.95 14.11
C ARG A 70 -1.28 4.75 15.28
#